data_AF-A0A6J5EDB9-F1
#
_entry.id   AF-A0A6J5EDB9-F1
#
_cell.length_a   1.000
_cell.length_b   1.000
_cell.length_c   1.000
_cell.angle_alpha   90.00
_cell.angle_beta   90.00
_cell.angle_gamma   90.00
#
_symmetry.space_group_name_H-M   'P 1'
#
loop_
_entity.id
_entity.type
_entity.pdbx_description
1 polymer ?
#
loop_
_entity_poly.entity_id
_entity_poly.type
_entity_poly.pdbx_seq_one_letter_code
_entity_poly.pdbx_strand_id
1 'polypeptide(L)' 'MRNLYPLATLMLLTACQNLPPGAPPMPPPKPEMQPVLAPDSNSFWVMGYWKWSGTEWVWIPGHLAPKP' A
#
# COMPACT_ATOMS: atom_id res chain seq x y z
N MET A 1 23.69 -31.95 -30.62
CA MET A 1 22.36 -31.83 -30.01
C MET A 1 22.56 -31.93 -28.50
N ARG A 2 22.12 -31.07 -27.59
CA ARG A 2 21.41 -29.78 -27.58
C ARG A 2 21.51 -29.37 -26.10
N ASN A 3 22.25 -28.30 -25.78
CA ASN A 3 22.26 -27.73 -24.44
C ASN A 3 20.83 -27.27 -24.12
N LEU A 4 20.15 -27.95 -23.20
CA LEU A 4 18.88 -27.49 -22.63
C LEU A 4 19.14 -27.00 -21.21
N TYR A 5 19.56 -25.75 -21.09
CA TYR A 5 19.34 -24.98 -19.88
C TYR A 5 17.83 -24.75 -19.77
N PRO A 6 17.13 -25.21 -18.72
CA PRO A 6 15.73 -24.84 -18.54
C PRO A 6 15.68 -23.33 -18.36
N LEU A 7 15.11 -22.67 -19.37
CA LEU A 7 14.92 -21.24 -19.44
C LEU A 7 14.10 -20.78 -18.23
N ALA A 8 14.80 -20.08 -17.34
CA ALA A 8 14.36 -18.89 -16.61
C ALA A 8 12.84 -18.71 -16.48
N THR A 9 12.26 -19.17 -15.37
CA THR A 9 10.96 -18.69 -14.91
C THR A 9 11.20 -17.66 -13.80
N LEU A 10 11.75 -16.51 -14.18
CA LEU A 10 11.87 -15.34 -13.30
C LEU A 10 10.63 -14.47 -13.51
N MET A 11 9.50 -14.84 -12.91
CA MET A 11 8.37 -13.89 -12.79
C MET A 11 8.67 -12.93 -11.64
N LEU A 12 9.44 -11.89 -11.95
CA LEU A 12 9.50 -10.69 -11.11
C LEU A 12 8.11 -10.05 -11.18
N LEU A 13 7.31 -10.23 -10.14
CA LEU A 13 6.09 -9.44 -9.94
C LEU A 13 6.52 -7.99 -9.68
N THR A 14 6.70 -7.22 -10.75
CA THR A 14 6.81 -5.77 -10.68
C THR A 14 5.48 -5.27 -10.13
N ALA A 15 5.44 -4.96 -8.83
CA ALA A 15 4.36 -4.21 -8.22
C ALA A 15 4.42 -2.78 -8.78
N CYS A 16 3.91 -2.57 -10.00
CA CYS A 16 3.62 -1.24 -10.50
C CYS A 16 2.53 -0.66 -9.62
N GLN A 17 2.91 0.18 -8.67
CA GLN A 17 1.96 1.03 -7.97
C GLN A 17 1.26 1.87 -9.05
N ASN A 18 -0.07 1.77 -9.16
CA ASN A 18 -0.88 2.58 -10.08
C ASN A 18 -0.80 4.06 -9.66
N LEU A 19 0.30 4.72 -10.02
CA LEU A 19 0.45 6.16 -9.84
C LEU A 19 -0.34 6.88 -10.95
N PRO A 20 -1.03 7.98 -10.63
CA PRO A 20 -1.66 8.81 -11.64
C PRO A 20 -0.59 9.34 -12.62
N PRO A 21 -0.84 9.30 -13.94
CA PRO A 21 0.10 9.84 -14.92
C PRO A 21 0.42 11.31 -14.64
N GLY A 22 1.70 11.64 -14.49
CA GLY A 22 2.16 13.02 -14.27
C GLY A 22 2.01 13.53 -12.83
N ALA A 23 1.54 12.72 -11.88
CA ALA A 23 1.58 13.11 -10.47
C ALA A 23 3.04 13.20 -9.98
N PRO A 24 3.38 14.19 -9.12
CA PRO A 24 4.67 14.22 -8.46
C PRO A 24 4.85 12.99 -7.57
N PRO A 25 6.09 12.62 -7.20
CA PRO A 25 6.34 11.52 -6.27
C PRO A 25 5.50 11.65 -5.00
N MET A 26 4.96 10.53 -4.53
CA MET A 26 4.20 10.49 -3.28
C MET A 26 5.11 10.90 -2.11
N PRO A 27 4.65 11.79 -1.19
CA PRO A 27 5.42 12.14 -0.02
C PRO A 27 5.67 10.92 0.89
N PRO A 28 6.66 10.99 1.79
CA PRO A 28 6.86 9.96 2.79
C PRO A 28 5.58 9.71 3.62
N PRO A 29 5.28 8.46 4.00
CA PRO A 29 4.20 8.18 4.95
C PRO A 29 4.40 8.96 6.25
N LYS A 30 3.32 9.49 6.80
CA LYS A 30 3.37 10.15 8.10
C LYS A 30 3.32 9.08 9.20
N PRO A 31 4.18 9.15 10.23
CA PRO A 31 4.06 8.29 11.39
C PRO A 31 2.70 8.51 12.07
N GLU A 32 1.95 7.42 12.25
CA GLU A 32 0.73 7.41 13.03
C GLU A 32 0.85 6.35 14.13
N MET A 33 0.40 6.70 15.33
CA MET A 33 0.32 5.76 16.44
C MET A 33 -0.92 4.87 16.24
N GLN A 34 -0.71 3.56 16.13
CA GLN A 34 -1.80 2.61 16.19
C GLN A 34 -2.36 2.57 17.63
N PRO A 35 -3.69 2.72 17.82
CA PRO A 35 -4.29 2.56 19.13
C PRO A 35 -4.20 1.10 19.60
N VAL A 36 -4.04 0.93 20.91
CA VAL A 36 -4.15 -0.40 21.53
C VAL A 36 -5.63 -0.79 21.57
N LEU A 37 -5.97 -1.90 20.93
CA LEU A 37 -7.33 -2.44 20.92
C LEU A 37 -7.46 -3.58 21.93
N ALA A 38 -8.64 -3.69 22.55
CA ALA A 38 -8.97 -4.84 23.39
C ALA A 38 -8.98 -6.13 22.54
N PRO A 39 -8.62 -7.30 23.10
CA PRO A 39 -8.60 -8.56 22.37
C PRO A 39 -9.95 -8.95 21.74
N ASP A 40 -11.06 -8.53 22.35
CA ASP A 40 -12.44 -8.76 21.95
C ASP A 40 -13.04 -7.62 21.10
N SER A 41 -12.24 -6.63 20.69
CA SER A 41 -12.70 -5.53 19.84
C SER A 41 -13.30 -6.03 18.53
N ASN A 42 -14.44 -5.48 18.12
CA ASN A 42 -15.03 -5.74 16.79
C ASN A 42 -14.48 -4.82 15.69
N SER A 43 -13.37 -4.12 15.95
CA SER A 43 -12.74 -3.22 14.99
C SER A 43 -11.28 -3.57 14.76
N PHE A 44 -10.70 -3.02 13.71
CA PHE A 44 -9.26 -3.05 13.44
C PHE A 44 -8.78 -1.66 13.00
N TRP A 45 -7.50 -1.38 13.23
CA TRP A 45 -6.87 -0.13 12.81
C TRP A 45 -6.54 -0.17 11.32
N VAL A 46 -7.03 0.84 10.59
CA VAL A 46 -6.64 1.13 9.21
C VAL A 46 -5.63 2.28 9.28
N MET A 47 -4.40 2.02 8.87
CA MET A 47 -3.34 3.04 8.83
C MET A 47 -3.70 4.15 7.83
N GLY A 48 -3.34 5.40 8.15
CA GLY A 48 -3.46 6.51 7.24
C GLY A 48 -2.63 6.33 5.96
N TYR A 49 -3.04 7.00 4.90
CA TYR A 49 -2.41 6.89 3.59
C TYR A 49 -2.54 8.18 2.77
N TRP A 50 -1.63 8.35 1.82
CA TRP A 50 -1.75 9.42 0.83
C TRP A 50 -2.76 9.04 -0.26
N LYS A 51 -3.72 9.91 -0.49
CA LYS A 51 -4.67 9.82 -1.60
C LYS A 51 -4.36 10.93 -2.60
N TRP A 52 -4.21 10.58 -3.87
CA TRP A 52 -4.16 11.58 -4.94
C TRP A 52 -5.55 12.19 -5.15
N SER A 53 -5.68 13.52 -5.05
CA SER A 53 -6.94 14.22 -5.27
C SER A 53 -7.24 14.52 -6.74
N GLY A 54 -6.24 14.37 -7.63
CA GLY A 54 -6.26 14.90 -8.99
C GLY A 54 -5.27 16.06 -9.16
N THR A 55 -5.00 16.81 -8.10
CA THR A 55 -4.10 17.98 -8.11
C THR A 55 -2.97 17.88 -7.09
N GLU A 56 -3.20 17.21 -5.98
CA GLU A 56 -2.24 17.12 -4.88
C GLU A 56 -2.36 15.80 -4.11
N TRP A 57 -1.35 15.53 -3.28
CA TRP A 57 -1.38 14.44 -2.32
C TRP A 57 -2.07 14.89 -1.04
N VAL A 58 -3.19 14.25 -0.71
CA VAL A 58 -3.96 14.52 0.51
C VAL A 58 -3.75 13.38 1.49
N TRP A 59 -3.36 13.71 2.73
CA TRP A 59 -3.22 12.71 3.80
C TRP A 59 -4.61 12.32 4.31
N ILE A 60 -4.94 11.05 4.22
CA ILE A 60 -6.12 10.47 4.85
C ILE A 60 -5.67 9.86 6.18
N PRO A 61 -6.12 10.39 7.34
CA PRO A 61 -5.70 9.86 8.63
C PRO A 61 -6.24 8.44 8.84
N GLY A 62 -5.50 7.66 9.63
CA GLY A 62 -5.96 6.34 10.03
C GLY A 62 -7.25 6.39 10.85
N HIS A 63 -7.99 5.28 10.82
CA HIS A 63 -9.28 5.15 11.51
C HIS A 63 -9.55 3.71 11.93
N LEU A 64 -10.55 3.52 12.79
CA LEU A 64 -11.07 2.20 13.12
C LEU A 64 -12.13 1.78 12.11
N ALA A 65 -11.98 0.60 11.54
CA ALA A 65 -12.98 -0.04 10.69
C ALA A 65 -13.57 -1.26 11.41
N PRO A 66 -14.85 -1.60 11.20
CA PRO A 66 -15.42 -2.84 11.70
C PRO A 66 -14.71 -4.03 11.05
N LYS A 67 -14.53 -5.12 11.81
CA LYS A 67 -14.04 -6.38 11.25
C LYS A 67 -15.05 -6.91 10.21
N PRO A 68 -14.58 -7.48 9.08
CA PRO A 68 -15.45 -8.12 8.07
C PRO A 68 -16.27 -9.29 8.63
#